data_AF-A0A7V3D3U9-F1
#
_entry.id   AF-A0A7V3D3U9-F1
#
_cell.length_a   1.000
_cell.length_b   1.000
_cell.length_c   1.000
_cell.angle_alpha   90.00
_cell.angle_beta   90.00
_cell.angle_gamma   90.00
#
_symmetry.space_group_name_H-M   'P 1'
#
loop_
_entity.id
_entity.type
_entity.pdbx_description
1 polymer ?
#
loop_
_entity_poly.entity_id
_entity_poly.type
_entity_poly.pdbx_seq_one_letter_code
_entity_poly.pdbx_strand_id
1 'polypeptide(L)'
;MPIPPWFVLTPAALVASLNAEQRRTWESAADPATFAQLIRQVRLAPDVLRQLREALADLCPAGEPLAVRSSASDEDGSEHSFAGQLDSFLFVAPEDVPAKVTAVWLSGCGERIMAYRLEKGLGTKPRLPSVLIQRMVLADVAGVAFGADPVSGRRSVAVVSAVYGLGSALVSGDADADTWKIAQDGTILEAKIASKSTAHAPAPGTAEGIVIVAVPVERATRPALDDSQVRAVADLVRQTGRHFCRPQDIEWAMEGGRLYLLQSRPITSLAGIADPDGVLNIWDNSNIAESYNGITTPLTFSFARMAYEEVYRQFCKLMRVPKVLMEQNESIFPRMLGLIRGRVYYNLLNWYRLLSMLPGYQANRPFMEQMMGVKEKLPAGALPEPAPVSWWQRFRDRLRFVGSMLALVRKHFTMNAQVRAFYHRLKIALDGGVAAGKRRPDLSGLRADQLTAYYRELEQQLLTRWDAPLVNDFLAMIFYGVLGKLTRKWCGDEAGTLQNDLLCGEGGMISAEPAQRVRALAREAVKSERLVQALCEDSQEAIEALLPEHLDFARQYRDYLDRF
;
A
#
# COMPACT_ATOMS: atom_id res chain seq x y z
N MET A 1 24.09 -7.86 13.51
CA MET A 1 24.66 -7.85 12.15
C MET A 1 26.10 -7.32 12.25
N PRO A 2 27.08 -7.96 11.59
CA PRO A 2 28.48 -7.56 11.67
C PRO A 2 28.74 -6.33 10.80
N ILE A 3 28.74 -5.13 11.38
CA ILE A 3 28.97 -3.88 10.65
C ILE A 3 30.36 -3.35 11.04
N PRO A 4 31.23 -2.95 10.10
CA PRO A 4 32.50 -2.31 10.43
C PRO A 4 32.26 -1.03 11.24
N PRO A 5 33.09 -0.69 12.26
CA PRO A 5 32.94 0.55 13.01
C PRO A 5 32.83 1.78 12.09
N TRP A 6 32.02 2.77 12.50
CA TRP A 6 31.72 3.95 11.70
C TRP A 6 31.25 5.12 12.56
N PHE A 7 31.33 6.33 12.01
CA PHE A 7 30.62 7.51 12.49
C PHE A 7 30.11 8.34 11.31
N VAL A 8 29.23 9.31 11.58
CA VAL A 8 28.67 10.20 10.55
C VAL A 8 28.99 11.65 10.89
N LEU A 9 29.50 12.38 9.91
CA LEU A 9 29.58 13.83 9.95
C LEU A 9 28.32 14.43 9.31
N THR A 10 27.55 15.15 10.11
CA THR A 10 26.28 15.74 9.66
C THR A 10 26.50 17.02 8.85
N PRO A 11 25.53 17.44 8.02
CA PRO A 11 25.58 18.71 7.28
C PRO A 11 25.78 19.96 8.15
N ALA A 12 25.44 19.88 9.45
CA ALA A 12 25.66 20.96 10.40
C ALA A 12 27.15 21.33 10.53
N ALA A 13 28.06 20.39 10.29
CA ALA A 13 29.49 20.63 10.31
C ALA A 13 29.95 21.64 9.25
N LEU A 14 29.35 21.62 8.05
CA LEU A 14 29.62 22.64 7.04
C LEU A 14 29.13 24.01 7.52
N VAL A 15 27.88 24.09 7.99
CA VAL A 15 27.24 25.35 8.44
C VAL A 15 27.99 26.00 9.61
N ALA A 16 28.49 25.18 10.53
CA ALA A 16 29.33 25.61 11.65
C ALA A 16 30.70 26.14 11.19
N SER A 17 31.15 25.71 10.01
CA SER A 17 32.45 26.08 9.42
C SER A 17 32.38 27.29 8.49
N LEU A 18 31.20 27.86 8.25
CA LEU A 18 31.03 29.08 7.45
C LEU A 18 31.39 30.33 8.27
N ASN A 19 32.21 31.21 7.69
CA ASN A 19 32.41 32.55 8.24
C ASN A 19 31.17 33.45 8.01
N ALA A 20 31.16 34.67 8.56
CA ALA A 20 29.99 35.56 8.49
C ALA A 20 29.58 35.93 7.05
N GLU A 21 30.53 36.11 6.14
CA GLU A 21 30.28 36.42 4.73
C GLU A 21 29.74 35.18 4.00
N GLN A 22 30.40 34.04 4.14
CA GLN A 22 29.97 32.77 3.58
C GLN A 22 28.57 32.37 4.07
N ARG A 23 28.23 32.62 5.35
CA ARG A 23 26.90 32.34 5.87
C ARG A 23 25.82 33.18 5.18
N ARG A 24 26.08 34.49 4.98
CA ARG A 24 25.16 35.35 4.21
C ARG A 24 24.99 34.83 2.78
N THR A 25 26.07 34.46 2.12
CA THR A 25 26.02 33.87 0.77
C THR A 25 25.26 32.54 0.75
N TRP A 26 25.43 31.67 1.74
CA TRP A 26 24.69 30.41 1.86
C TRP A 26 23.18 30.60 2.03
N GLU A 27 22.77 31.71 2.66
CA GLU A 27 21.37 32.07 2.88
C GLU A 27 20.74 32.75 1.66
N SER A 28 21.50 33.58 0.93
CA SER A 28 20.99 34.39 -0.19
C SER A 28 21.20 33.78 -1.58
N ALA A 29 22.16 32.86 -1.75
CA ALA A 29 22.48 32.28 -3.06
C ALA A 29 21.30 31.47 -3.62
N ALA A 30 21.09 31.60 -4.93
CA ALA A 30 20.04 30.91 -5.66
C ALA A 30 20.57 29.99 -6.77
N ASP A 31 21.87 30.05 -7.08
CA ASP A 31 22.49 29.28 -8.15
C ASP A 31 23.48 28.21 -7.61
N PRO A 32 23.54 27.01 -8.23
CA PRO A 32 24.43 25.94 -7.79
C PRO A 32 25.94 26.25 -7.86
N ALA A 33 26.36 27.13 -8.78
CA ALA A 33 27.77 27.44 -8.98
C ALA A 33 28.33 28.22 -7.78
N THR A 34 27.56 29.17 -7.25
CA THR A 34 27.87 29.91 -6.02
C THR A 34 28.00 28.96 -4.83
N PHE A 35 27.08 28.00 -4.69
CA PHE A 35 27.18 26.99 -3.62
C PHE A 35 28.44 26.12 -3.74
N ALA A 36 28.77 25.65 -4.95
CA ALA A 36 29.98 24.88 -5.20
C ALA A 36 31.25 25.69 -4.90
N GLN A 37 31.32 26.96 -5.33
CA GLN A 37 32.45 27.84 -5.04
C GLN A 37 32.62 28.08 -3.53
N LEU A 38 31.51 28.32 -2.82
CA LEU A 38 31.50 28.47 -1.38
C LEU A 38 32.08 27.23 -0.70
N ILE A 39 31.57 26.03 -1.01
CA ILE A 39 32.04 24.79 -0.39
C ILE A 39 33.53 24.54 -0.67
N ARG A 40 34.06 24.87 -1.87
CA ARG A 40 35.50 24.75 -2.19
C ARG A 40 36.38 25.61 -1.29
N GLN A 41 35.86 26.74 -0.83
CA GLN A 41 36.57 27.69 0.01
C GLN A 41 36.36 27.45 1.51
N VAL A 42 35.44 26.55 1.90
CA VAL A 42 35.23 26.22 3.31
C VAL A 42 36.50 25.58 3.88
N ARG A 43 36.81 25.98 5.11
CA ARG A 43 37.79 25.32 5.98
C ARG A 43 37.02 24.88 7.21
N LEU A 44 37.16 23.61 7.59
CA LEU A 44 36.47 23.09 8.77
C LEU A 44 36.83 23.93 10.00
N ALA A 45 35.82 24.32 10.79
CA ALA A 45 36.04 25.07 12.02
C ALA A 45 36.94 24.27 12.98
N PRO A 46 37.76 24.94 13.82
CA PRO A 46 38.66 24.26 14.75
C PRO A 46 37.96 23.21 15.64
N ASP A 47 36.75 23.52 16.13
CA ASP A 47 35.98 22.60 16.95
C ASP A 47 35.48 21.37 16.18
N VAL A 48 35.08 21.55 14.92
CA VAL A 48 34.67 20.45 14.04
C VAL A 48 35.86 19.56 13.74
N LEU A 49 37.02 20.15 13.44
CA LEU A 49 38.25 19.42 13.16
C LEU A 49 38.76 18.66 14.39
N ARG A 50 38.64 19.24 15.58
CA ARG A 50 38.97 18.57 16.86
C ARG A 50 38.09 17.34 17.07
N GLN A 51 36.76 17.50 16.98
CA GLN A 51 35.83 16.37 17.13
C GLN A 51 36.03 15.29 16.06
N LEU A 52 36.30 15.69 14.82
CA LEU A 52 36.60 14.76 13.73
C LEU A 52 37.88 13.97 14.04
N ARG A 53 38.94 14.61 14.52
CA ARG A 53 40.19 13.93 14.90
C ARG A 53 40.02 12.96 16.07
N GLU A 54 39.24 13.36 17.08
CA GLU A 54 38.90 12.48 18.21
C GLU A 54 38.16 11.23 17.72
N ALA A 55 37.13 11.40 16.90
CA ALA A 55 36.37 10.29 16.32
C ALA A 55 37.23 9.39 15.40
N LEU A 56 38.17 9.98 14.64
CA LEU A 56 39.12 9.23 13.82
C LEU A 56 40.09 8.42 14.68
N ALA A 57 40.64 9.00 15.74
CA ALA A 57 41.55 8.29 16.64
C ALA A 57 40.88 7.07 17.30
N ASP A 58 39.60 7.19 17.65
CA ASP A 58 38.81 6.07 18.19
C ASP A 58 38.48 5.02 17.11
N LEU A 59 38.23 5.45 15.87
CA LEU A 59 37.82 4.57 14.77
C LEU A 59 38.98 3.77 14.16
N CYS A 60 40.15 4.39 14.03
CA CYS A 60 41.35 3.83 13.40
C CYS A 60 42.61 4.13 14.25
N PRO A 61 42.75 3.49 15.44
CA PRO A 61 43.83 3.78 16.38
C PRO A 61 45.22 3.42 15.84
N ALA A 62 45.32 2.54 14.84
CA ALA A 62 46.57 2.17 14.19
C ALA A 62 46.79 2.87 12.85
N GLY A 63 45.96 3.86 12.51
CA GLY A 63 46.00 4.55 11.22
C GLY A 63 45.45 3.72 10.08
N GLU A 64 44.51 2.82 10.36
CA GLU A 64 43.87 1.99 9.35
C GLU A 64 43.13 2.83 8.30
N PRO A 65 43.12 2.39 7.02
CA PRO A 65 42.42 3.11 5.97
C PRO A 65 40.90 3.14 6.20
N LEU A 66 40.27 4.19 5.68
CA LEU A 66 38.85 4.48 5.86
C LEU A 66 38.10 4.53 4.53
N ALA A 67 36.80 4.27 4.57
CA ALA A 67 35.87 4.59 3.50
C ALA A 67 35.12 5.88 3.87
N VAL A 68 35.13 6.86 2.98
CA VAL A 68 34.41 8.13 3.12
C VAL A 68 33.30 8.15 2.08
N ARG A 69 32.07 7.90 2.52
CA ARG A 69 30.89 7.73 1.66
C ARG A 69 29.89 8.85 1.86
N SER A 70 29.24 9.25 0.79
CA SER A 70 28.06 10.11 0.84
C SER A 70 26.86 9.34 1.43
N SER A 71 26.00 10.06 2.14
CA SER A 71 24.67 9.60 2.56
C SER A 71 23.71 10.77 2.42
N ALA A 72 23.08 10.89 1.25
CA ALA A 72 22.06 11.91 1.03
C ALA A 72 20.67 11.39 1.43
N SER A 73 19.90 12.25 2.11
CA SER A 73 18.50 11.95 2.45
C SER A 73 17.62 11.70 1.23
N ASP A 74 17.99 12.28 0.08
CA ASP A 74 17.28 12.09 -1.18
C ASP A 74 17.76 10.80 -1.91
N GLU A 75 18.90 10.18 -1.53
CA GLU A 75 19.49 9.00 -2.19
C GLU A 75 18.73 7.70 -1.93
N ASP A 76 18.18 7.57 -0.72
CA ASP A 76 17.48 6.37 -0.24
C ASP A 76 15.95 6.62 -0.07
N GLY A 77 15.40 7.62 -0.76
CA GLY A 77 13.98 7.97 -0.71
C GLY A 77 13.08 6.86 -1.24
N SER A 78 11.88 6.71 -0.66
CA SER A 78 10.91 5.68 -1.07
C SER A 78 10.36 5.85 -2.48
N GLU A 79 10.46 7.06 -3.06
CA GLU A 79 9.95 7.37 -4.40
C GLU A 79 11.07 7.69 -5.41
N HIS A 80 12.26 8.09 -4.94
CA HIS A 80 13.33 8.66 -5.75
C HIS A 80 14.68 8.22 -5.19
N SER A 81 15.49 7.51 -5.99
CA SER A 81 16.83 7.07 -5.60
C SER A 81 17.89 7.76 -6.46
N PHE A 82 18.80 8.53 -5.84
CA PHE A 82 20.01 9.09 -6.49
C PHE A 82 21.16 8.08 -6.52
N ALA A 83 20.84 6.79 -6.71
CA ALA A 83 21.80 5.70 -6.58
C ALA A 83 23.05 5.96 -7.45
N GLY A 84 24.22 5.99 -6.81
CA GLY A 84 25.52 6.09 -7.48
C GLY A 84 25.87 7.46 -8.06
N GLN A 85 25.18 8.55 -7.69
CA GLN A 85 25.46 9.88 -8.23
C GLN A 85 26.40 10.75 -7.38
N LEU A 86 26.61 10.39 -6.12
CA LEU A 86 27.49 11.10 -5.20
C LEU A 86 28.83 10.39 -5.04
N ASP A 87 29.87 11.15 -4.74
CA ASP A 87 31.22 10.60 -4.63
C ASP A 87 31.35 9.71 -3.40
N SER A 88 32.14 8.64 -3.55
CA SER A 88 32.59 7.77 -2.48
C SER A 88 34.08 7.49 -2.65
N PHE A 89 34.85 7.64 -1.58
CA PHE A 89 36.29 7.48 -1.57
C PHE A 89 36.67 6.27 -0.72
N LEU A 90 37.48 5.36 -1.28
CA LEU A 90 37.96 4.16 -0.60
C LEU A 90 39.45 4.27 -0.32
N PHE A 91 39.89 3.61 0.75
CA PHE A 91 41.27 3.65 1.25
C PHE A 91 41.75 5.08 1.54
N VAL A 92 40.98 5.86 2.27
CA VAL A 92 41.37 7.22 2.66
C VAL A 92 42.20 7.14 3.94
N ALA A 93 43.38 7.76 3.94
CA ALA A 93 44.19 7.91 5.15
C ALA A 93 43.51 8.88 6.14
N PRO A 94 43.64 8.68 7.47
CA PRO A 94 42.96 9.53 8.46
C PRO A 94 43.22 11.03 8.30
N GLU A 95 44.43 11.40 7.89
CA GLU A 95 44.86 12.77 7.60
C GLU A 95 44.13 13.42 6.41
N ASP A 96 43.67 12.61 5.45
CA ASP A 96 43.02 13.07 4.22
C ASP A 96 41.48 13.14 4.35
N VAL A 97 40.90 12.55 5.41
CA VAL A 97 39.46 12.56 5.66
C VAL A 97 38.83 13.97 5.61
N PRO A 98 39.40 15.02 6.22
CA PRO A 98 38.86 16.38 6.11
C PRO A 98 38.70 16.88 4.67
N ALA A 99 39.66 16.55 3.80
CA ALA A 99 39.61 16.92 2.39
C ALA A 99 38.53 16.12 1.64
N LYS A 100 38.41 14.82 1.92
CA LYS A 100 37.38 13.95 1.31
C LYS A 100 35.97 14.28 1.76
N VAL A 101 35.78 14.69 3.01
CA VAL A 101 34.51 15.24 3.50
C VAL A 101 34.08 16.44 2.64
N THR A 102 35.00 17.36 2.37
CA THR A 102 34.73 18.53 1.55
C THR A 102 34.41 18.13 0.10
N ALA A 103 35.13 17.14 -0.45
CA ALA A 103 34.85 16.59 -1.78
C ALA A 103 33.46 15.94 -1.87
N VAL A 104 33.05 15.18 -0.84
CA VAL A 104 31.71 14.60 -0.76
C VAL A 104 30.63 15.70 -0.76
N TRP A 105 30.80 16.77 0.02
CA TRP A 105 29.87 17.90 -0.01
C TRP A 105 29.82 18.60 -1.37
N LEU A 106 30.95 18.72 -2.06
CA LEU A 106 31.02 19.27 -3.41
C LEU A 106 30.30 18.41 -4.45
N SER A 107 30.38 17.08 -4.32
CA SER A 107 29.67 16.17 -5.23
C SER A 107 28.15 16.41 -5.20
N GLY A 108 27.60 16.84 -4.06
CA GLY A 108 26.20 17.24 -3.90
C GLY A 108 25.78 18.46 -4.73
N CYS A 109 26.73 19.23 -5.27
CA CYS A 109 26.50 20.35 -6.19
C CYS A 109 26.79 20.00 -7.65
N GLY A 110 27.03 18.72 -7.98
CA GLY A 110 27.32 18.27 -9.34
C GLY A 110 26.17 18.53 -10.32
N GLU A 111 26.51 18.78 -11.59
CA GLU A 111 25.55 19.11 -12.64
C GLU A 111 24.40 18.09 -12.76
N ARG A 112 24.71 16.79 -12.64
CA ARG A 112 23.71 15.71 -12.72
C ARG A 112 22.67 15.79 -11.60
N ILE A 113 23.11 16.07 -10.38
CA ILE A 113 22.22 16.18 -9.20
C ILE A 113 21.37 17.44 -9.32
N MET A 114 21.95 18.55 -9.79
CA MET A 114 21.21 19.79 -10.00
C MET A 114 20.17 19.69 -11.12
N ALA A 115 20.53 19.07 -12.25
CA ALA A 115 19.61 18.81 -13.34
C ALA A 115 18.41 17.94 -12.88
N TYR A 116 18.68 16.88 -12.11
CA TYR A 116 17.63 16.05 -11.55
C TYR A 116 16.72 16.83 -10.59
N ARG A 117 17.28 17.66 -9.71
CA ARG A 117 16.50 18.49 -8.78
C ARG A 117 15.58 19.45 -9.51
N LEU A 118 16.07 20.10 -10.57
CA LEU A 118 15.28 20.97 -11.43
C LEU A 118 14.14 20.21 -12.11
N GLU A 119 14.40 19.03 -12.67
CA GLU A 119 13.38 18.18 -13.29
C GLU A 119 12.26 17.80 -12.30
N LYS A 120 12.60 17.58 -11.03
CA LYS A 120 11.65 17.23 -9.97
C LYS A 120 11.03 18.42 -9.25
N GLY A 121 11.28 19.66 -9.70
CA GLY A 121 10.75 20.86 -9.05
C GLY A 121 11.28 21.10 -7.63
N LEU A 122 12.44 20.52 -7.30
CA LEU A 122 13.12 20.72 -6.02
C LEU A 122 13.93 22.03 -6.07
N GLY A 123 14.02 22.74 -4.94
CA GLY A 123 14.75 24.01 -4.86
C GLY A 123 16.22 23.91 -5.25
N THR A 124 16.77 25.03 -5.74
CA THR A 124 18.16 25.16 -6.23
C THR A 124 19.22 25.10 -5.13
N LYS A 125 18.81 25.31 -3.87
CA LYS A 125 19.68 25.12 -2.72
C LYS A 125 20.02 23.62 -2.56
N PRO A 126 21.31 23.24 -2.58
CA PRO A 126 21.70 21.85 -2.46
C PRO A 126 21.36 21.32 -1.06
N ARG A 127 20.78 20.11 -1.00
CA ARG A 127 20.74 19.34 0.24
C ARG A 127 22.08 18.64 0.39
N LEU A 128 22.89 19.13 1.31
CA LEU A 128 24.20 18.53 1.58
C LEU A 128 24.03 17.10 2.11
N PRO A 129 24.78 16.13 1.57
CA PRO A 129 24.80 14.78 2.13
C PRO A 129 25.44 14.80 3.52
N SER A 130 25.00 13.90 4.38
CA SER A 130 25.83 13.48 5.51
C SER A 130 27.01 12.69 4.96
N VAL A 131 28.15 12.71 5.67
CA VAL A 131 29.34 11.94 5.28
C VAL A 131 29.51 10.79 6.26
N LEU A 132 29.42 9.56 5.76
CA LEU A 132 29.72 8.35 6.50
C LEU A 132 31.22 8.07 6.44
N ILE A 133 31.86 7.98 7.60
CA ILE A 133 33.26 7.57 7.73
C ILE A 133 33.23 6.18 8.38
N GLN A 134 33.74 5.18 7.68
CA GLN A 134 33.69 3.78 8.11
C GLN A 134 35.08 3.15 7.98
N ARG A 135 35.44 2.23 8.90
CA ARG A 135 36.66 1.42 8.75
C ARG A 135 36.64 0.69 7.41
N MET A 136 37.70 0.81 6.62
CA MET A 136 37.81 0.07 5.36
C MET A 136 37.94 -1.43 5.66
N VAL A 137 37.17 -2.25 4.94
CA VAL A 137 37.28 -3.71 4.99
C VAL A 137 38.20 -4.15 3.85
N LEU A 138 39.29 -4.84 4.19
CA LEU A 138 40.22 -5.40 3.22
C LEU A 138 39.64 -6.70 2.66
N ALA A 139 38.70 -6.55 1.73
CA ALA A 139 37.90 -7.66 1.24
C ALA A 139 38.70 -8.64 0.36
N ASP A 140 38.67 -9.92 0.73
CA ASP A 140 39.10 -11.02 -0.15
C ASP A 140 38.03 -11.30 -1.23
N VAL A 141 36.76 -11.15 -0.83
CA VAL A 141 35.56 -11.33 -1.64
C VAL A 141 34.52 -10.32 -1.17
N ALA A 142 33.80 -9.72 -2.09
CA ALA A 142 32.71 -8.80 -1.78
C ALA A 142 31.59 -8.92 -2.82
N GLY A 143 30.45 -8.30 -2.53
CA GLY A 143 29.38 -8.24 -3.50
C GLY A 143 28.09 -7.68 -2.93
N VAL A 144 26.99 -8.05 -3.58
CA VAL A 144 25.64 -7.63 -3.21
C VAL A 144 24.76 -8.85 -2.91
N ALA A 145 23.73 -8.66 -2.11
CA ALA A 145 22.73 -9.69 -1.89
C ALA A 145 21.33 -9.09 -1.76
N PHE A 146 20.38 -9.69 -2.47
CA PHE A 146 18.97 -9.33 -2.42
C PHE A 146 18.21 -10.35 -1.59
N GLY A 147 17.39 -9.88 -0.65
CA GLY A 147 16.54 -10.73 0.20
C GLY A 147 15.31 -11.29 -0.51
N ALA A 148 15.10 -10.91 -1.77
CA ALA A 148 14.07 -11.40 -2.68
C ALA A 148 14.65 -11.35 -4.11
N ASP A 149 14.16 -12.19 -5.03
CA ASP A 149 14.59 -12.16 -6.43
C ASP A 149 14.00 -10.92 -7.13
N PRO A 150 14.82 -9.91 -7.50
CA PRO A 150 14.33 -8.66 -8.07
C PRO A 150 13.80 -8.82 -9.50
N VAL A 151 14.12 -9.93 -10.18
CA VAL A 151 13.69 -10.20 -11.56
C VAL A 151 12.37 -10.95 -11.58
N SER A 152 12.28 -12.06 -10.82
CA SER A 152 11.06 -12.88 -10.80
C SER A 152 10.00 -12.41 -9.81
N GLY A 153 10.38 -11.56 -8.85
CA GLY A 153 9.49 -11.09 -7.78
C GLY A 153 9.27 -12.11 -6.65
N ARG A 154 9.89 -13.29 -6.70
CA ARG A 154 9.78 -14.30 -5.63
C ARG A 154 10.41 -13.79 -4.34
N ARG A 155 9.59 -13.61 -3.30
CA ARG A 155 10.04 -13.07 -2.00
C ARG A 155 10.65 -14.14 -1.09
N SER A 156 10.54 -15.41 -1.48
CA SER A 156 11.09 -16.59 -0.80
C SER A 156 12.55 -16.91 -1.19
N VAL A 157 13.06 -16.29 -2.26
CA VAL A 157 14.37 -16.59 -2.85
C VAL A 157 15.32 -15.42 -2.62
N ALA A 158 16.45 -15.67 -1.97
CA ALA A 158 17.55 -14.71 -1.89
C ALA A 158 18.47 -14.85 -3.10
N VAL A 159 19.03 -13.74 -3.58
CA VAL A 159 20.02 -13.73 -4.66
C VAL A 159 21.33 -13.18 -4.09
N VAL A 160 22.42 -13.92 -4.22
CA VAL A 160 23.75 -13.52 -3.75
C VAL A 160 24.66 -13.39 -4.96
N SER A 161 25.33 -12.25 -5.10
CA SER A 161 26.33 -12.02 -6.13
C SER A 161 27.69 -11.71 -5.51
N ALA A 162 28.77 -12.30 -6.04
CA ALA A 162 30.12 -12.14 -5.49
C ALA A 162 31.20 -11.92 -6.56
N VAL A 163 32.16 -11.06 -6.24
CA VAL A 163 33.39 -10.80 -7.00
C VAL A 163 34.61 -10.95 -6.10
N TYR A 164 35.77 -11.24 -6.69
CA TYR A 164 37.03 -11.23 -5.93
C TYR A 164 37.47 -9.79 -5.62
N GLY A 165 38.07 -9.59 -4.45
CA GLY A 165 38.54 -8.29 -4.00
C GLY A 165 37.37 -7.39 -3.59
N LEU A 166 37.42 -6.13 -4.01
CA LEU A 166 36.50 -5.08 -3.58
C LEU A 166 35.19 -5.08 -4.39
N GLY A 167 34.08 -4.82 -3.70
CA GLY A 167 32.75 -4.74 -4.31
C GLY A 167 32.59 -3.60 -5.33
N SER A 168 33.51 -2.64 -5.35
CA SER A 168 33.51 -1.56 -6.35
C SER A 168 33.60 -2.08 -7.78
N ALA A 169 34.22 -3.25 -8.00
CA ALA A 169 34.29 -3.87 -9.33
C ALA A 169 32.91 -4.27 -9.88
N LEU A 170 32.00 -4.64 -8.98
CA LEU A 170 30.62 -4.97 -9.35
C LEU A 170 29.79 -3.71 -9.63
N VAL A 171 30.00 -2.67 -8.83
CA VAL A 171 29.28 -1.38 -8.97
C VAL A 171 29.69 -0.65 -10.25
N SER A 172 30.97 -0.70 -10.64
CA SER A 172 31.46 -0.11 -11.89
C SER A 172 31.15 -0.96 -13.13
N GLY A 173 30.83 -2.25 -12.95
CA GLY A 173 30.66 -3.19 -14.05
C GLY A 173 31.96 -3.70 -14.67
N ASP A 174 33.10 -3.52 -13.99
CA ASP A 174 34.43 -3.91 -14.47
C ASP A 174 34.72 -5.41 -14.28
N ALA A 175 33.90 -6.13 -13.52
CA ALA A 175 34.00 -7.58 -13.32
C ALA A 175 32.63 -8.27 -13.34
N ASP A 176 32.55 -9.41 -14.01
CA ASP A 176 31.41 -10.31 -13.90
C ASP A 176 31.35 -10.98 -12.52
N ALA A 177 30.15 -11.18 -11.97
CA ALA A 177 29.97 -11.80 -10.66
C ALA A 177 29.43 -13.23 -10.75
N ASP A 178 29.87 -14.06 -9.81
CA ASP A 178 29.17 -15.31 -9.52
C ASP A 178 27.82 -14.99 -8.91
N THR A 179 26.78 -15.74 -9.26
CA THR A 179 25.42 -15.51 -8.76
C THR A 179 24.80 -16.80 -8.27
N TRP A 180 24.23 -16.78 -7.08
CA TRP A 180 23.49 -17.89 -6.48
C TRP A 180 22.05 -17.49 -6.17
N LYS A 181 21.11 -18.41 -6.36
CA LYS A 181 19.74 -18.30 -5.87
C LYS A 181 19.51 -19.28 -4.72
N ILE A 182 19.03 -18.78 -3.59
CA ILE A 182 18.92 -19.56 -2.35
C ILE A 182 17.49 -19.53 -1.84
N ALA A 183 16.88 -20.71 -1.68
CA ALA A 183 15.57 -20.89 -1.09
C ALA A 183 15.58 -20.58 0.41
N GLN A 184 14.39 -20.37 0.98
CA GLN A 184 14.22 -19.92 2.36
C GLN A 184 14.77 -20.89 3.43
N ASP A 185 14.84 -22.18 3.10
CA ASP A 185 15.44 -23.24 3.93
C ASP A 185 16.98 -23.31 3.82
N GLY A 186 17.60 -22.49 2.98
CA GLY A 186 19.04 -22.47 2.73
C GLY A 186 19.49 -23.34 1.56
N THR A 187 18.57 -24.02 0.87
CA THR A 187 18.88 -24.81 -0.33
C THR A 187 19.34 -23.90 -1.47
N ILE A 188 20.50 -24.19 -2.07
CA ILE A 188 20.97 -23.50 -3.28
C ILE A 188 20.20 -24.06 -4.47
N LEU A 189 19.35 -23.23 -5.07
CA LEU A 189 18.50 -23.59 -6.21
C LEU A 189 19.26 -23.52 -7.53
N GLU A 190 20.14 -22.53 -7.64
CA GLU A 190 20.88 -22.23 -8.86
C GLU A 190 22.23 -21.61 -8.48
N ALA A 191 23.29 -21.97 -9.23
CA ALA A 191 24.62 -21.38 -9.12
C ALA A 191 25.15 -21.10 -10.52
N LYS A 192 25.43 -19.83 -10.82
CA LYS A 192 26.03 -19.37 -12.08
C LYS A 192 27.41 -18.80 -11.78
N ILE A 193 28.44 -19.51 -12.17
CA ILE A 193 29.84 -19.11 -11.95
C ILE A 193 30.35 -18.36 -13.18
N ALA A 194 30.81 -17.13 -12.97
CA ALA A 194 31.36 -16.26 -14.00
C ALA A 194 32.88 -16.36 -14.08
N SER A 195 33.43 -15.98 -15.25
CA SER A 195 34.88 -15.90 -15.47
C SER A 195 35.40 -14.54 -14.96
N LYS A 196 35.85 -14.50 -13.72
CA LYS A 196 36.31 -13.29 -13.02
C LYS A 196 37.77 -12.99 -13.36
N SER A 197 38.05 -12.41 -14.53
CA SER A 197 39.42 -12.15 -15.01
C SER A 197 40.12 -10.97 -14.31
N THR A 198 39.35 -10.07 -13.72
CA THR A 198 39.82 -8.85 -13.05
C THR A 198 39.25 -8.74 -11.64
N ALA A 199 39.95 -8.01 -10.78
CA ALA A 199 39.50 -7.65 -9.44
C ALA A 199 39.98 -6.25 -9.07
N HIS A 200 39.25 -5.58 -8.18
CA HIS A 200 39.67 -4.30 -7.61
C HIS A 200 40.48 -4.54 -6.34
N ALA A 201 41.65 -3.91 -6.27
CA ALA A 201 42.58 -4.00 -5.15
C ALA A 201 43.05 -2.60 -4.71
N PRO A 202 43.55 -2.43 -3.47
CA PRO A 202 44.17 -1.18 -3.05
C PRO A 202 45.35 -0.82 -3.97
N ALA A 203 45.46 0.45 -4.34
CA ALA A 203 46.56 0.95 -5.17
C ALA A 203 47.92 0.84 -4.43
N PRO A 204 48.92 0.11 -4.98
CA PRO A 204 50.21 -0.03 -4.32
C PRO A 204 50.97 1.30 -4.30
N GLY A 205 51.44 1.72 -3.12
CA GLY A 205 52.32 2.88 -2.96
C GLY A 205 51.64 4.25 -3.01
N THR A 206 50.31 4.30 -3.14
CA THR A 206 49.52 5.51 -2.93
C THR A 206 48.68 5.34 -1.67
N ALA A 207 48.53 6.43 -0.89
CA ALA A 207 47.71 6.43 0.32
C ALA A 207 46.20 6.34 0.01
N GLU A 208 45.82 6.46 -1.26
CA GLU A 208 44.43 6.42 -1.73
C GLU A 208 44.30 5.68 -3.06
N GLY A 209 43.12 5.10 -3.29
CA GLY A 209 42.68 4.66 -4.61
C GLY A 209 42.60 3.14 -4.82
N ILE A 210 42.07 2.79 -5.98
CA ILE A 210 41.79 1.42 -6.41
C ILE A 210 42.53 1.18 -7.71
N VAL A 211 43.14 0.00 -7.85
CA VAL A 211 43.70 -0.48 -9.12
C VAL A 211 42.97 -1.75 -9.55
N ILE A 212 42.87 -1.91 -10.87
CA ILE A 212 42.39 -3.15 -11.47
C ILE A 212 43.58 -4.11 -11.56
N VAL A 213 43.46 -5.28 -10.95
CA VAL A 213 44.46 -6.35 -10.99
C VAL A 213 43.91 -7.56 -11.72
N ALA A 214 44.78 -8.27 -12.45
CA ALA A 214 44.41 -9.53 -13.08
C ALA A 214 44.25 -10.63 -12.03
N VAL A 215 43.16 -11.39 -12.12
CA VAL A 215 42.95 -12.60 -11.32
C VAL A 215 43.65 -13.77 -12.03
N PRO A 216 44.46 -14.58 -11.31
CA PRO A 216 45.08 -15.76 -11.89
C PRO A 216 44.06 -16.68 -12.58
N VAL A 217 44.41 -17.21 -13.76
CA VAL A 217 43.50 -17.99 -14.61
C VAL A 217 42.90 -19.19 -13.87
N GLU A 218 43.68 -19.81 -12.97
CA GLU A 218 43.25 -20.94 -12.14
C GLU A 218 42.17 -20.57 -11.13
N ARG A 219 42.10 -19.29 -10.74
CA ARG A 219 41.09 -18.74 -9.83
C ARG A 219 39.90 -18.14 -10.56
N ALA A 220 40.09 -17.59 -11.77
CA ALA A 220 39.06 -16.86 -12.50
C ALA A 220 37.77 -17.67 -12.72
N THR A 221 37.89 -18.98 -12.92
CA THR A 221 36.76 -19.91 -13.15
C THR A 221 36.27 -20.62 -11.88
N ARG A 222 36.93 -20.42 -10.74
CA ARG A 222 36.49 -20.98 -9.45
C ARG A 222 35.36 -20.12 -8.85
N PRO A 223 34.46 -20.72 -8.07
CA PRO A 223 33.50 -19.94 -7.31
C PRO A 223 34.22 -19.04 -6.29
N ALA A 224 33.77 -17.80 -6.18
CA ALA A 224 34.31 -16.83 -5.23
C ALA A 224 33.97 -17.19 -3.78
N LEU A 225 32.86 -17.89 -3.57
CA LEU A 225 32.37 -18.35 -2.27
C LEU A 225 32.18 -19.87 -2.28
N ASP A 226 32.40 -20.50 -1.14
CA ASP A 226 31.89 -21.84 -0.89
C ASP A 226 30.40 -21.81 -0.46
N ASP A 227 29.73 -22.96 -0.51
CA ASP A 227 28.31 -23.07 -0.17
C ASP A 227 27.96 -22.59 1.25
N SER A 228 28.88 -22.74 2.21
CA SER A 228 28.66 -22.29 3.59
C SER A 228 28.67 -20.77 3.68
N GLN A 229 29.59 -20.13 2.95
CA GLN A 229 29.69 -18.68 2.83
C GLN A 229 28.49 -18.10 2.07
N VAL A 230 28.04 -18.75 0.98
CA VAL A 230 26.82 -18.36 0.25
C VAL A 230 25.61 -18.35 1.19
N ARG A 231 25.43 -19.40 1.99
CA ARG A 231 24.34 -19.47 2.99
C ARG A 231 24.48 -18.40 4.07
N ALA A 232 25.69 -18.13 4.55
CA ALA A 232 25.93 -17.07 5.53
C ALA A 232 25.53 -15.67 5.01
N VAL A 233 25.82 -15.37 3.73
CA VAL A 233 25.40 -14.11 3.10
C VAL A 233 23.88 -14.07 2.92
N ALA A 234 23.26 -15.16 2.47
CA ALA A 234 21.81 -15.26 2.34
C ALA A 234 21.08 -15.07 3.69
N ASP A 235 21.64 -15.59 4.78
CA ASP A 235 21.10 -15.42 6.12
C ASP A 235 21.30 -13.99 6.65
N LEU A 236 22.42 -13.35 6.30
CA LEU A 236 22.66 -11.94 6.61
C LEU A 236 21.59 -11.05 5.97
N VAL A 237 21.33 -11.16 4.66
CA VAL A 237 20.32 -10.33 3.99
C VAL A 237 18.91 -10.57 4.53
N ARG A 238 18.58 -11.81 4.91
CA ARG A 238 17.31 -12.14 5.56
C ARG A 238 17.21 -11.59 6.98
N GLN A 239 18.29 -11.63 7.75
CA GLN A 239 18.35 -10.99 9.07
C GLN A 239 18.11 -9.49 8.95
N THR A 240 18.75 -8.83 7.97
CA THR A 240 18.55 -7.42 7.67
C THR A 240 17.11 -7.14 7.25
N GLY A 241 16.53 -7.98 6.37
CA GLY A 241 15.13 -7.86 5.96
C GLY A 241 14.11 -8.02 7.10
N ARG A 242 14.39 -8.92 8.06
CA ARG A 242 13.59 -9.04 9.28
C ARG A 242 13.70 -7.80 10.17
N HIS A 243 14.89 -7.21 10.28
CA HIS A 243 15.11 -5.99 11.05
C HIS A 243 14.33 -4.79 10.48
N PHE A 244 14.31 -4.65 9.15
CA PHE A 244 13.60 -3.55 8.46
C PHE A 244 12.15 -3.87 8.04
N CYS A 245 11.65 -5.06 8.38
CA CYS A 245 10.32 -5.57 8.02
C CYS A 245 9.99 -5.50 6.52
N ARG A 246 11.00 -5.64 5.66
CA ARG A 246 10.86 -5.62 4.19
C ARG A 246 12.10 -6.22 3.52
N PRO A 247 12.02 -6.77 2.30
CA PRO A 247 13.20 -7.24 1.56
C PRO A 247 14.25 -6.13 1.42
N GLN A 248 15.51 -6.51 1.56
CA GLN A 248 16.66 -5.60 1.50
C GLN A 248 17.61 -6.02 0.37
N ASP A 249 18.23 -5.02 -0.25
CA ASP A 249 19.45 -5.12 -1.04
C ASP A 249 20.61 -4.70 -0.13
N ILE A 250 21.59 -5.57 0.06
CA ILE A 250 22.74 -5.31 0.91
C ILE A 250 24.05 -5.37 0.13
N GLU A 251 24.97 -4.45 0.44
CA GLU A 251 26.38 -4.62 0.11
C GLU A 251 27.09 -5.34 1.26
N TRP A 252 27.96 -6.29 0.92
CA TRP A 252 28.69 -7.08 1.90
C TRP A 252 30.14 -7.32 1.45
N ALA A 253 31.00 -7.61 2.42
CA ALA A 253 32.40 -7.97 2.19
C ALA A 253 32.88 -9.03 3.17
N MET A 254 33.87 -9.80 2.76
CA MET A 254 34.50 -10.84 3.57
C MET A 254 36.01 -10.57 3.67
N GLU A 255 36.50 -10.48 4.90
CA GLU A 255 37.91 -10.20 5.25
C GLU A 255 38.38 -11.32 6.17
N GLY A 256 39.34 -12.15 5.72
CA GLY A 256 39.87 -13.27 6.50
C GLY A 256 38.79 -14.28 6.91
N GLY A 257 37.79 -14.50 6.06
CA GLY A 257 36.65 -15.39 6.33
C GLY A 257 35.55 -14.78 7.22
N ARG A 258 35.72 -13.54 7.69
CA ARG A 258 34.69 -12.82 8.46
C ARG A 258 33.82 -11.98 7.55
N LEU A 259 32.51 -12.23 7.59
CA LEU A 259 31.50 -11.50 6.83
C LEU A 259 31.13 -10.17 7.51
N TYR A 260 31.01 -9.11 6.71
CA TYR A 260 30.59 -7.77 7.11
C TYR A 260 29.44 -7.25 6.22
N LEU A 261 28.47 -6.58 6.84
CA LEU A 261 27.45 -5.78 6.19
C LEU A 261 27.98 -4.35 6.01
N LEU A 262 28.09 -3.89 4.76
CA LEU A 262 28.60 -2.56 4.42
C LEU A 262 27.47 -1.55 4.22
N GLN A 263 26.40 -1.97 3.54
CA GLN A 263 25.23 -1.13 3.26
C GLN A 263 23.96 -1.98 3.22
N SER A 264 22.81 -1.36 3.50
CA SER A 264 21.49 -1.96 3.34
C SER A 264 20.50 -0.94 2.80
N ARG A 265 19.70 -1.32 1.80
CA ARG A 265 18.66 -0.51 1.18
C ARG A 265 17.39 -1.34 0.94
N PRO A 266 16.19 -0.75 0.96
CA PRO A 266 14.97 -1.47 0.58
C PRO A 266 14.93 -1.77 -0.93
N ILE A 267 14.47 -2.96 -1.30
CA ILE A 267 14.20 -3.28 -2.72
C ILE A 267 12.88 -2.62 -3.13
N THR A 268 12.94 -1.48 -3.82
CA THR A 268 11.77 -0.68 -4.20
C THR A 268 11.06 -1.20 -5.45
N SER A 269 11.77 -1.92 -6.33
CA SER A 269 11.22 -2.46 -7.59
C SER A 269 10.14 -3.53 -7.39
N LEU A 270 10.11 -4.22 -6.24
CA LEU A 270 9.18 -5.32 -5.97
C LEU A 270 7.71 -4.89 -5.84
N ALA A 271 7.44 -3.61 -5.58
CA ALA A 271 6.06 -3.14 -5.37
C ALA A 271 5.16 -3.32 -6.60
N GLY A 272 5.74 -3.32 -7.80
CA GLY A 272 5.02 -3.53 -9.06
C GLY A 272 5.00 -4.99 -9.54
N ILE A 273 5.69 -5.91 -8.86
CA ILE A 273 5.89 -7.28 -9.30
C ILE A 273 5.16 -8.24 -8.35
N ALA A 274 4.20 -9.00 -8.89
CA ALA A 274 3.47 -10.01 -8.14
C ALA A 274 4.43 -11.08 -7.61
N ASP A 275 4.20 -11.59 -6.40
CA ASP A 275 4.92 -12.75 -5.89
C ASP A 275 4.33 -14.03 -6.52
N PRO A 276 5.08 -14.80 -7.33
CA PRO A 276 4.58 -16.06 -7.87
C PRO A 276 4.27 -17.10 -6.79
N ASP A 277 4.96 -17.05 -5.66
CA ASP A 277 4.77 -17.97 -4.53
C ASP A 277 3.76 -17.40 -3.50
N GLY A 278 3.27 -16.18 -3.73
CA GLY A 278 2.33 -15.50 -2.85
C GLY A 278 0.93 -16.12 -2.87
N VAL A 279 0.18 -15.93 -1.78
CA VAL A 279 -1.24 -16.31 -1.76
C VAL A 279 -2.01 -15.43 -2.73
N LEU A 280 -2.57 -16.04 -3.77
CA LEU A 280 -3.45 -15.36 -4.72
C LEU A 280 -4.61 -14.71 -3.96
N ASN A 281 -4.79 -13.41 -4.16
CA ASN A 281 -5.96 -12.67 -3.71
C ASN A 281 -6.52 -11.89 -4.89
N ILE A 282 -7.83 -11.99 -5.09
CA ILE A 282 -8.52 -11.31 -6.19
C ILE A 282 -9.43 -10.25 -5.58
N TRP A 283 -9.21 -9.01 -6.02
CA TRP A 283 -9.92 -7.83 -5.55
C TRP A 283 -10.72 -7.23 -6.70
N ASP A 284 -12.02 -7.01 -6.49
CA ASP A 284 -12.91 -6.44 -7.50
C ASP A 284 -13.73 -5.28 -6.92
N ASN A 285 -13.97 -4.25 -7.72
CA ASN A 285 -14.75 -3.08 -7.33
C ASN A 285 -15.97 -2.82 -8.22
N SER A 286 -16.40 -3.79 -9.06
CA SER A 286 -17.37 -3.57 -10.13
C SER A 286 -18.74 -3.09 -9.63
N ASN A 287 -19.15 -3.48 -8.42
CA ASN A 287 -20.42 -3.06 -7.81
C ASN A 287 -20.22 -2.09 -6.64
N ILE A 288 -19.23 -2.34 -5.76
CA ILE A 288 -19.03 -1.52 -4.56
C ILE A 288 -18.57 -0.09 -4.84
N ALA A 289 -17.98 0.16 -6.02
CA ALA A 289 -17.60 1.52 -6.43
C ALA A 289 -18.83 2.43 -6.66
N GLU A 290 -20.03 1.88 -6.87
CA GLU A 290 -21.27 2.66 -6.92
C GLU A 290 -21.69 3.16 -5.53
N SER A 291 -21.42 2.36 -4.49
CA SER A 291 -21.71 2.73 -3.09
C SER A 291 -20.63 3.62 -2.48
N TYR A 292 -19.37 3.38 -2.84
CA TYR A 292 -18.21 4.13 -2.36
C TYR A 292 -17.40 4.63 -3.55
N ASN A 293 -17.88 5.70 -4.16
CA ASN A 293 -17.23 6.32 -5.31
C ASN A 293 -15.96 7.08 -4.90
N GLY A 294 -14.92 6.99 -5.74
CA GLY A 294 -13.68 7.74 -5.51
C GLY A 294 -12.86 7.24 -4.31
N ILE A 295 -12.27 8.19 -3.56
CA ILE A 295 -11.39 7.90 -2.43
C ILE A 295 -12.20 7.82 -1.14
N THR A 296 -12.14 6.67 -0.49
CA THR A 296 -12.73 6.38 0.81
C THR A 296 -11.69 6.56 1.91
N THR A 297 -12.05 7.34 2.94
CA THR A 297 -11.18 7.55 4.10
C THR A 297 -11.12 6.31 5.01
N PRO A 298 -10.07 6.15 5.83
CA PRO A 298 -10.01 5.06 6.81
C PRO A 298 -11.20 5.03 7.78
N LEU A 299 -11.77 6.18 8.13
CA LEU A 299 -12.93 6.28 9.02
C LEU A 299 -14.20 5.71 8.35
N THR A 300 -14.48 6.09 7.11
CA THR A 300 -15.61 5.52 6.36
C THR A 300 -15.43 4.03 6.11
N PHE A 301 -14.20 3.61 5.76
CA PHE A 301 -13.89 2.20 5.51
C PHE A 301 -14.04 1.33 6.76
N SER A 302 -13.70 1.82 7.95
CA SER A 302 -13.83 1.05 9.18
C SER A 302 -15.30 0.68 9.46
N PHE A 303 -16.22 1.62 9.21
CA PHE A 303 -17.65 1.37 9.27
C PHE A 303 -18.12 0.40 8.17
N ALA A 304 -17.71 0.63 6.91
CA ALA A 304 -18.08 -0.23 5.79
C ALA A 304 -17.65 -1.69 6.00
N ARG A 305 -16.40 -1.91 6.41
CA ARG A 305 -15.85 -3.25 6.70
C ARG A 305 -16.71 -4.00 7.72
N MET A 306 -17.10 -3.31 8.78
CA MET A 306 -17.89 -3.87 9.88
C MET A 306 -19.36 -4.10 9.50
N ALA A 307 -19.98 -3.17 8.78
CA ALA A 307 -21.34 -3.32 8.28
C ALA A 307 -21.43 -4.55 7.35
N TYR A 308 -20.51 -4.68 6.40
CA TYR A 308 -20.47 -5.83 5.49
C TYR A 308 -20.18 -7.15 6.21
N GLU A 309 -19.26 -7.15 7.18
CA GLU A 309 -19.03 -8.32 8.04
C GLU A 309 -20.34 -8.81 8.68
N GLU A 310 -21.10 -7.91 9.32
CA GLU A 310 -22.33 -8.27 10.02
C GLU A 310 -23.45 -8.67 9.05
N VAL A 311 -23.59 -7.97 7.91
CA VAL A 311 -24.56 -8.31 6.85
C VAL A 311 -24.32 -9.73 6.33
N TYR A 312 -23.08 -10.11 6.05
CA TYR A 312 -22.75 -11.45 5.56
C TYR A 312 -22.94 -12.54 6.63
N ARG A 313 -22.67 -12.23 7.91
CA ARG A 313 -22.98 -13.14 9.03
C ARG A 313 -24.48 -13.35 9.16
N GLN A 314 -25.27 -12.30 9.07
CA GLN A 314 -26.74 -12.38 9.10
C GLN A 314 -27.30 -13.12 7.90
N PHE A 315 -26.71 -12.93 6.72
CA PHE A 315 -27.06 -13.68 5.52
C PHE A 315 -26.83 -15.19 5.71
N CYS A 316 -25.69 -15.59 6.28
CA CYS A 316 -25.44 -17.00 6.61
C CYS A 316 -26.48 -17.56 7.61
N LYS A 317 -26.86 -16.77 8.63
CA LYS A 317 -27.92 -17.16 9.58
C LYS A 317 -29.28 -17.31 8.88
N LEU A 318 -29.63 -16.38 7.98
CA LEU A 318 -30.86 -16.43 7.19
C LEU A 318 -30.94 -17.69 6.34
N MET A 319 -29.80 -18.06 5.72
CA MET A 319 -29.67 -19.25 4.88
C MET A 319 -29.50 -20.56 5.68
N ARG A 320 -29.58 -20.50 7.02
CA ARG A 320 -29.41 -21.63 7.95
C ARG A 320 -28.06 -22.35 7.82
N VAL A 321 -26.99 -21.59 7.59
CA VAL A 321 -25.62 -22.12 7.66
C VAL A 321 -25.32 -22.54 9.12
N PRO A 322 -24.78 -23.74 9.37
CA PRO A 322 -24.46 -24.19 10.73
C PRO A 322 -23.44 -23.29 11.42
N LYS A 323 -23.65 -23.00 12.71
CA LYS A 323 -22.74 -22.15 13.51
C LYS A 323 -21.30 -22.64 13.48
N VAL A 324 -21.09 -23.96 13.61
CA VAL A 324 -19.74 -24.57 13.56
C VAL A 324 -19.03 -24.30 12.24
N LEU A 325 -19.76 -24.32 11.11
CA LEU A 325 -19.17 -24.03 9.80
C LEU A 325 -18.80 -22.54 9.67
N MET A 326 -19.62 -21.65 10.24
CA MET A 326 -19.30 -20.22 10.31
C MET A 326 -18.08 -19.95 11.19
N GLU A 327 -17.95 -20.65 12.33
CA GLU A 327 -16.79 -20.54 13.24
C GLU A 327 -15.51 -21.05 12.57
N GLN A 328 -15.57 -22.17 11.84
CA GLN A 328 -14.43 -22.68 11.06
C GLN A 328 -13.96 -21.71 9.96
N ASN A 329 -14.87 -20.86 9.48
CA ASN A 329 -14.59 -19.87 8.44
C ASN A 329 -14.59 -18.43 8.98
N GLU A 330 -14.45 -18.22 10.30
CA GLU A 330 -14.61 -16.90 10.93
C GLU A 330 -13.71 -15.83 10.28
N SER A 331 -12.50 -16.23 9.88
CA SER A 331 -11.49 -15.34 9.29
C SER A 331 -11.93 -14.64 7.99
N ILE A 332 -12.94 -15.16 7.28
CA ILE A 332 -13.38 -14.58 6.00
C ILE A 332 -14.20 -13.30 6.20
N PHE A 333 -15.06 -13.25 7.23
CA PHE A 333 -16.05 -12.19 7.42
C PHE A 333 -15.43 -10.80 7.63
N PRO A 334 -14.42 -10.59 8.49
CA PRO A 334 -13.77 -9.29 8.63
C PRO A 334 -12.92 -8.90 7.41
N ARG A 335 -12.71 -9.82 6.46
CA ARG A 335 -11.86 -9.69 5.26
C ARG A 335 -12.67 -9.79 3.96
N MET A 336 -13.97 -9.49 4.03
CA MET A 336 -14.83 -9.41 2.86
C MET A 336 -14.48 -8.19 2.00
N LEU A 337 -14.04 -7.10 2.65
CA LEU A 337 -13.63 -5.86 2.00
C LEU A 337 -12.16 -5.54 2.25
N GLY A 338 -11.54 -4.84 1.30
CA GLY A 338 -10.18 -4.30 1.40
C GLY A 338 -10.14 -2.84 0.95
N LEU A 339 -9.28 -2.05 1.61
CA LEU A 339 -8.99 -0.67 1.21
C LEU A 339 -7.63 -0.64 0.52
N ILE A 340 -7.62 -0.51 -0.81
CA ILE A 340 -6.41 -0.54 -1.62
C ILE A 340 -6.27 0.82 -2.30
N ARG A 341 -5.20 1.55 -1.97
CA ARG A 341 -4.93 2.90 -2.50
C ARG A 341 -6.14 3.84 -2.41
N GLY A 342 -6.81 3.80 -1.26
CA GLY A 342 -7.98 4.63 -0.96
C GLY A 342 -9.29 4.17 -1.61
N ARG A 343 -9.34 3.05 -2.32
CA ARG A 343 -10.58 2.51 -2.92
C ARG A 343 -11.01 1.22 -2.25
N VAL A 344 -12.32 1.01 -2.18
CA VAL A 344 -12.92 -0.18 -1.56
C VAL A 344 -13.05 -1.29 -2.60
N TYR A 345 -12.65 -2.51 -2.23
CA TYR A 345 -12.74 -3.71 -3.08
C TYR A 345 -13.34 -4.87 -2.29
N TYR A 346 -14.08 -5.73 -2.97
CA TYR A 346 -14.43 -7.05 -2.46
C TYR A 346 -13.24 -8.00 -2.58
N ASN A 347 -13.01 -8.81 -1.55
CA ASN A 347 -12.18 -10.00 -1.68
C ASN A 347 -13.01 -11.11 -2.32
N LEU A 348 -12.85 -11.33 -3.62
CA LEU A 348 -13.67 -12.31 -4.33
C LEU A 348 -13.46 -13.73 -3.79
N LEU A 349 -12.24 -14.13 -3.44
CA LEU A 349 -11.97 -15.47 -2.92
C LEU A 349 -12.69 -15.74 -1.60
N ASN A 350 -12.69 -14.78 -0.66
CA ASN A 350 -13.45 -14.89 0.58
C ASN A 350 -14.95 -14.91 0.32
N TRP A 351 -15.42 -14.16 -0.67
CA TRP A 351 -16.81 -14.20 -1.09
C TRP A 351 -17.22 -15.56 -1.67
N TYR A 352 -16.39 -16.18 -2.52
CA TYR A 352 -16.65 -17.53 -2.98
C TYR A 352 -16.57 -18.59 -1.87
N ARG A 353 -15.67 -18.43 -0.90
CA ARG A 353 -15.64 -19.26 0.32
C ARG A 353 -16.91 -19.09 1.14
N LEU A 354 -17.48 -17.88 1.20
CA LEU A 354 -18.77 -17.65 1.82
C LEU A 354 -19.88 -18.37 1.06
N LEU A 355 -19.90 -18.25 -0.27
CA LEU A 355 -20.89 -18.91 -1.11
C LEU A 355 -20.85 -20.43 -0.98
N SER A 356 -19.68 -21.04 -0.85
CA SER A 356 -19.55 -22.50 -0.71
C SER A 356 -20.16 -23.03 0.60
N MET A 357 -20.36 -22.18 1.61
CA MET A 357 -21.10 -22.55 2.83
C MET A 357 -22.62 -22.56 2.64
N LEU A 358 -23.13 -21.93 1.59
CA LEU A 358 -24.57 -21.80 1.36
C LEU A 358 -25.17 -23.09 0.81
N PRO A 359 -26.40 -23.44 1.21
CA PRO A 359 -27.07 -24.63 0.70
C PRO A 359 -27.36 -24.48 -0.80
N GLY A 360 -27.00 -25.48 -1.60
CA GLY A 360 -27.25 -25.50 -3.05
C GLY A 360 -26.31 -24.64 -3.90
N TYR A 361 -25.16 -24.22 -3.36
CA TYR A 361 -24.18 -23.34 -4.01
C TYR A 361 -23.88 -23.67 -5.48
N GLN A 362 -23.63 -24.94 -5.82
CA GLN A 362 -23.23 -25.34 -7.18
C GLN A 362 -24.28 -24.96 -8.24
N ALA A 363 -25.57 -24.97 -7.90
CA ALA A 363 -26.64 -24.61 -8.82
C ALA A 363 -26.87 -23.09 -8.92
N ASN A 364 -26.54 -22.34 -7.87
CA ASN A 364 -26.85 -20.91 -7.75
C ASN A 364 -25.64 -19.99 -8.00
N ARG A 365 -24.44 -20.56 -8.16
CA ARG A 365 -23.19 -19.80 -8.35
C ARG A 365 -23.25 -18.77 -9.49
N PRO A 366 -23.67 -19.12 -10.74
CA PRO A 366 -23.68 -18.15 -11.84
C PRO A 366 -24.62 -16.97 -11.59
N PHE A 367 -25.72 -17.24 -10.90
CA PHE A 367 -26.72 -16.23 -10.55
C PHE A 367 -26.20 -15.25 -9.49
N MET A 368 -25.46 -15.76 -8.50
CA MET A 368 -24.81 -14.92 -7.49
C MET A 368 -23.64 -14.12 -8.06
N GLU A 369 -22.86 -14.68 -8.99
CA GLU A 369 -21.80 -13.96 -9.72
C GLU A 369 -22.39 -12.78 -10.52
N GLN A 370 -23.50 -13.00 -11.22
CA GLN A 370 -24.23 -11.96 -11.94
C GLN A 370 -24.74 -10.85 -10.99
N MET A 371 -25.25 -11.22 -9.81
CA MET A 371 -25.71 -10.26 -8.81
C MET A 371 -24.59 -9.32 -8.34
N MET A 372 -23.37 -9.85 -8.19
CA MET A 372 -22.20 -9.04 -7.80
C MET A 372 -21.65 -8.17 -8.95
N GLY A 373 -22.14 -8.33 -10.18
CA GLY A 373 -21.64 -7.60 -11.34
C GLY A 373 -20.21 -8.00 -11.75
N VAL A 374 -19.75 -9.18 -11.34
CA VAL A 374 -18.41 -9.66 -11.67
C VAL A 374 -18.35 -9.97 -13.17
N LYS A 375 -17.52 -9.22 -13.90
CA LYS A 375 -17.38 -9.36 -15.37
C LYS A 375 -16.56 -10.58 -15.79
N GLU A 376 -15.61 -10.99 -14.95
CA GLU A 376 -14.68 -12.09 -15.24
C GLU A 376 -14.85 -13.25 -14.25
N LYS A 377 -14.97 -14.47 -14.77
CA LYS A 377 -15.04 -15.68 -13.94
C LYS A 377 -13.71 -15.91 -13.24
N LEU A 378 -13.76 -16.53 -12.05
CA LEU A 378 -12.55 -16.97 -11.37
C LEU A 378 -11.66 -17.84 -12.28
N PRO A 379 -10.34 -17.66 -12.25
CA PRO A 379 -9.41 -18.57 -12.89
C PRO A 379 -9.63 -20.02 -12.43
N ALA A 380 -9.49 -20.97 -13.35
CA ALA A 380 -9.55 -22.39 -13.02
C ALA A 380 -8.47 -22.74 -11.97
N GLY A 381 -8.86 -23.40 -10.87
CA GLY A 381 -7.95 -23.74 -9.77
C GLY A 381 -7.73 -22.64 -8.71
N ALA A 382 -8.33 -21.45 -8.84
CA ALA A 382 -8.18 -20.36 -7.86
C ALA A 382 -8.82 -20.66 -6.48
N LEU A 383 -9.72 -21.65 -6.41
CA LEU A 383 -10.28 -22.19 -5.18
C LEU A 383 -9.85 -23.66 -5.05
N PRO A 384 -9.52 -24.13 -3.83
CA PRO A 384 -9.33 -25.55 -3.59
C PRO A 384 -10.56 -26.33 -4.06
N GLU A 385 -10.36 -27.46 -4.74
CA GLU A 385 -11.49 -28.30 -5.11
C GLU A 385 -12.27 -28.71 -3.84
N PRO A 386 -13.60 -28.62 -3.85
CA PRO A 386 -14.39 -29.01 -2.70
C PRO A 386 -14.15 -30.50 -2.42
N ALA A 387 -13.83 -30.83 -1.17
CA ALA A 387 -13.66 -32.22 -0.74
C ALA A 387 -14.89 -33.07 -1.11
N PRO A 388 -14.73 -34.36 -1.46
CA PRO A 388 -15.83 -35.23 -1.82
C PRO A 388 -16.85 -35.31 -0.67
N VAL A 389 -18.02 -34.74 -0.91
CA VAL A 389 -19.14 -34.69 0.05
C VAL A 389 -19.92 -36.01 0.03
N SER A 390 -20.17 -36.56 1.22
CA SER A 390 -20.98 -37.78 1.40
C SER A 390 -22.42 -37.57 0.94
N TRP A 391 -23.10 -38.64 0.50
CA TRP A 391 -24.51 -38.59 0.09
C TRP A 391 -25.42 -38.05 1.21
N TRP A 392 -25.12 -38.38 2.47
CA TRP A 392 -25.82 -37.87 3.65
C TRP A 392 -25.65 -36.36 3.82
N GLN A 393 -24.47 -35.82 3.52
CA GLN A 393 -24.23 -34.37 3.56
C GLN A 393 -25.04 -33.67 2.46
N ARG A 394 -25.05 -34.22 1.23
CA ARG A 394 -25.88 -33.70 0.12
C ARG A 394 -27.37 -33.70 0.46
N PHE A 395 -27.86 -34.77 1.08
CA PHE A 395 -29.26 -34.86 1.53
C PHE A 395 -29.57 -33.80 2.60
N ARG A 396 -28.70 -33.65 3.61
CA ARG A 396 -28.84 -32.60 4.64
C ARG A 396 -28.76 -31.19 4.06
N ASP A 397 -27.93 -30.95 3.06
CA ASP A 397 -27.84 -29.66 2.36
C ASP A 397 -29.13 -29.36 1.60
N ARG A 398 -29.73 -30.38 0.96
CA ARG A 398 -31.02 -30.24 0.28
C ARG A 398 -32.16 -29.96 1.25
N LEU A 399 -32.22 -30.65 2.39
CA LEU A 399 -33.20 -30.35 3.43
C LEU A 399 -33.03 -28.93 3.99
N ARG A 400 -31.80 -28.49 4.21
CA ARG A 400 -31.49 -27.11 4.62
C ARG A 400 -31.94 -26.10 3.58
N PHE A 401 -31.65 -26.35 2.29
CA PHE A 401 -32.09 -25.51 1.18
C PHE A 401 -33.61 -25.35 1.18
N VAL A 402 -34.35 -26.47 1.23
CA VAL A 402 -35.82 -26.46 1.26
C VAL A 402 -36.33 -25.71 2.49
N GLY A 403 -35.74 -25.95 3.66
CA GLY A 403 -36.07 -25.21 4.87
C GLY A 403 -35.90 -23.70 4.70
N SER A 404 -34.75 -23.27 4.15
CA SER A 404 -34.43 -21.85 3.90
C SER A 404 -35.41 -21.21 2.92
N MET A 405 -35.78 -21.91 1.85
CA MET A 405 -36.81 -21.44 0.92
C MET A 405 -38.18 -21.31 1.58
N LEU A 406 -38.61 -22.30 2.37
CA LEU A 406 -39.89 -22.23 3.10
C LEU A 406 -39.92 -21.06 4.09
N ALA A 407 -38.79 -20.79 4.77
CA ALA A 407 -38.70 -19.65 5.67
C ALA A 407 -38.79 -18.33 4.92
N LEU A 408 -38.15 -18.23 3.75
CA LEU A 408 -38.22 -17.04 2.91
C LEU A 408 -39.64 -16.79 2.39
N VAL A 409 -40.34 -17.85 1.94
CA VAL A 409 -41.75 -17.77 1.52
C VAL A 409 -42.63 -17.30 2.68
N ARG A 410 -42.45 -17.86 3.89
CA ARG A 410 -43.16 -17.37 5.09
C ARG A 410 -42.86 -15.89 5.35
N LYS A 411 -41.59 -15.48 5.20
CA LYS A 411 -41.19 -14.10 5.42
C LYS A 411 -41.80 -13.15 4.39
N HIS A 412 -41.96 -13.56 3.13
CA HIS A 412 -42.62 -12.78 2.08
C HIS A 412 -44.02 -12.33 2.51
N PHE A 413 -44.84 -13.24 3.04
CA PHE A 413 -46.18 -12.90 3.53
C PHE A 413 -46.18 -11.92 4.72
N THR A 414 -45.08 -11.87 5.48
CA THR A 414 -44.90 -10.93 6.60
C THR A 414 -44.07 -9.70 6.26
N MET A 415 -43.64 -9.53 5.00
CA MET A 415 -42.64 -8.54 4.61
C MET A 415 -43.07 -7.12 4.97
N ASN A 416 -44.31 -6.74 4.65
CA ASN A 416 -44.84 -5.41 4.97
C ASN A 416 -44.80 -5.11 6.48
N ALA A 417 -45.04 -6.11 7.33
CA ALA A 417 -44.93 -5.93 8.78
C ALA A 417 -43.45 -5.81 9.21
N GLN A 418 -42.55 -6.59 8.62
CA GLN A 418 -41.10 -6.50 8.88
C GLN A 418 -40.51 -5.15 8.47
N VAL A 419 -40.89 -4.63 7.30
CA VAL A 419 -40.48 -3.30 6.82
C VAL A 419 -40.94 -2.21 7.79
N ARG A 420 -42.21 -2.23 8.21
CA ARG A 420 -42.72 -1.26 9.22
C ARG A 420 -41.97 -1.36 10.54
N ALA A 421 -41.71 -2.58 11.03
CA ALA A 421 -40.95 -2.80 12.25
C ALA A 421 -39.49 -2.33 12.14
N PHE A 422 -38.87 -2.49 10.97
CA PHE A 422 -37.54 -1.98 10.66
C PHE A 422 -37.50 -0.45 10.71
N TYR A 423 -38.39 0.24 9.99
CA TYR A 423 -38.45 1.71 10.01
C TYR A 423 -38.77 2.26 11.41
N HIS A 424 -39.64 1.60 12.17
CA HIS A 424 -39.94 1.99 13.55
C HIS A 424 -38.68 1.93 14.43
N ARG A 425 -37.89 0.86 14.33
CA ARG A 425 -36.60 0.74 15.03
C ARG A 425 -35.59 1.78 14.58
N LEU A 426 -35.45 1.97 13.27
CA LEU A 426 -34.53 2.95 12.69
C LEU A 426 -34.86 4.36 13.22
N LYS A 427 -36.15 4.73 13.21
CA LYS A 427 -36.62 5.99 13.76
C LYS A 427 -36.29 6.13 15.25
N ILE A 428 -36.57 5.11 16.07
CA ILE A 428 -36.24 5.13 17.50
C ILE A 428 -34.75 5.36 17.74
N ALA A 429 -33.88 4.67 16.98
CA ALA A 429 -32.43 4.78 17.10
C ALA A 429 -31.94 6.18 16.69
N LEU A 430 -32.37 6.70 15.54
CA LEU A 430 -31.92 7.99 15.02
C LEU A 430 -32.49 9.20 15.78
N ASP A 431 -33.71 9.08 16.31
CA ASP A 431 -34.36 10.09 17.13
C ASP A 431 -33.85 10.05 18.60
N GLY A 432 -32.94 9.15 18.96
CA GLY A 432 -32.42 9.02 20.33
C GLY A 432 -33.49 8.62 21.36
N GLY A 433 -34.56 7.95 20.91
CA GLY A 433 -35.70 7.60 21.76
C GLY A 433 -36.71 8.72 22.02
N VAL A 434 -36.72 9.81 21.25
CA VAL A 434 -37.73 10.89 21.37
C VAL A 434 -39.16 10.38 21.20
N ALA A 435 -39.39 9.46 20.26
CA ALA A 435 -40.68 8.78 20.11
C ALA A 435 -41.08 7.92 21.33
N ALA A 436 -40.13 7.61 22.22
CA ALA A 436 -40.32 6.87 23.47
C ALA A 436 -40.17 7.78 24.72
N GLY A 437 -40.27 9.11 24.55
CA GLY A 437 -40.25 10.08 25.66
C GLY A 437 -38.86 10.52 26.15
N LYS A 438 -37.78 10.17 25.46
CA LYS A 438 -36.42 10.65 25.77
C LYS A 438 -36.10 11.95 25.03
N ARG A 439 -35.12 12.73 25.49
CA ARG A 439 -34.61 13.89 24.72
C ARG A 439 -33.44 13.43 23.86
N ARG A 440 -33.37 13.86 22.60
CA ARG A 440 -32.19 13.60 21.76
C ARG A 440 -30.95 14.14 22.49
N PRO A 441 -29.89 13.34 22.68
CA PRO A 441 -28.72 13.80 23.39
C PRO A 441 -28.06 14.95 22.62
N ASP A 442 -27.73 16.02 23.33
CA ASP A 442 -26.92 17.10 22.79
C ASP A 442 -25.47 16.62 22.64
N LEU A 443 -25.11 16.28 21.41
CA LEU A 443 -23.79 15.74 21.09
C LEU A 443 -22.68 16.76 21.35
N SER A 444 -22.98 18.07 21.27
CA SER A 444 -21.97 19.12 21.44
C SER A 444 -21.47 19.22 22.89
N GLY A 445 -22.29 18.82 23.86
CA GLY A 445 -21.93 18.79 25.28
C GLY A 445 -21.31 17.48 25.76
N LEU A 446 -21.18 16.47 24.90
CA LEU A 446 -20.64 15.16 25.28
C LEU A 446 -19.12 15.13 25.20
N ARG A 447 -18.49 14.43 26.16
CA ARG A 447 -17.06 14.11 26.08
C ARG A 447 -16.79 13.03 25.04
N ALA A 448 -15.53 12.89 24.63
CA ALA A 448 -15.10 11.91 23.63
C ALA A 448 -15.46 10.45 23.99
N ASP A 449 -15.36 10.05 25.27
CA ASP A 449 -15.76 8.72 25.74
C ASP A 449 -17.28 8.49 25.60
N GLN A 450 -18.07 9.52 25.89
CA GLN A 450 -19.53 9.47 25.78
C GLN A 450 -20.00 9.46 24.32
N LEU A 451 -19.36 10.24 23.44
CA LEU A 451 -19.60 10.21 22.01
C LEU A 451 -19.28 8.83 21.41
N THR A 452 -18.17 8.22 21.83
CA THR A 452 -17.80 6.87 21.40
C THR A 452 -18.81 5.83 21.89
N ALA A 453 -19.27 5.94 23.14
CA ALA A 453 -20.30 5.05 23.69
C ALA A 453 -21.63 5.19 22.93
N TYR A 454 -22.05 6.42 22.65
CA TYR A 454 -23.26 6.70 21.87
C TYR A 454 -23.17 6.16 20.43
N TYR A 455 -22.02 6.33 19.77
CA TYR A 455 -21.78 5.74 18.45
C TYR A 455 -21.92 4.21 18.47
N ARG A 456 -21.29 3.53 19.44
CA ARG A 456 -21.38 2.07 19.59
C ARG A 456 -22.80 1.59 19.90
N GLU A 457 -23.58 2.39 20.64
CA GLU A 457 -24.98 2.10 20.89
C GLU A 457 -25.80 2.16 19.59
N LEU A 458 -25.64 3.23 18.80
CA LEU A 458 -26.28 3.34 17.48
C LEU A 458 -25.89 2.18 16.57
N GLU A 459 -24.60 1.85 16.54
CA GLU A 459 -24.05 0.74 15.78
C GLU A 459 -24.74 -0.59 16.12
N GLN A 460 -24.84 -0.92 17.42
CA GLN A 460 -25.51 -2.13 17.89
C GLN A 460 -27.00 -2.15 17.53
N GLN A 461 -27.69 -1.02 17.64
CA GLN A 461 -29.12 -0.92 17.35
C GLN A 461 -29.43 -1.06 15.85
N LEU A 462 -28.54 -0.55 14.99
CA LEU A 462 -28.77 -0.46 13.55
C LEU A 462 -28.22 -1.66 12.77
N LEU A 463 -26.99 -2.12 13.05
CA LEU A 463 -26.31 -3.11 12.21
C LEU A 463 -26.63 -4.57 12.57
N THR A 464 -26.99 -4.87 13.82
CA THR A 464 -27.20 -6.26 14.29
C THR A 464 -28.55 -6.88 13.88
N ARG A 465 -29.41 -6.11 13.20
CA ARG A 465 -30.77 -6.53 12.80
C ARG A 465 -31.13 -6.06 11.39
N TRP A 466 -30.35 -6.49 10.40
CA TRP A 466 -30.50 -6.19 8.98
C TRP A 466 -31.36 -7.22 8.23
N ASP A 467 -32.23 -7.93 8.95
CA ASP A 467 -32.99 -9.07 8.42
C ASP A 467 -34.06 -8.68 7.40
N ALA A 468 -34.73 -7.54 7.58
CA ALA A 468 -35.74 -7.07 6.63
C ALA A 468 -35.13 -6.66 5.27
N PRO A 469 -34.09 -5.81 5.19
CA PRO A 469 -33.39 -5.53 3.93
C PRO A 469 -32.87 -6.79 3.24
N LEU A 470 -32.17 -7.67 3.97
CA LEU A 470 -31.61 -8.90 3.41
C LEU A 470 -32.67 -9.81 2.77
N VAL A 471 -33.82 -9.97 3.42
CA VAL A 471 -34.90 -10.80 2.91
C VAL A 471 -35.57 -10.12 1.71
N ASN A 472 -35.72 -8.80 1.75
CA ASN A 472 -36.28 -8.02 0.65
C ASN A 472 -35.40 -8.14 -0.60
N ASP A 473 -34.10 -7.91 -0.47
CA ASP A 473 -33.15 -8.00 -1.59
C ASP A 473 -33.14 -9.40 -2.19
N PHE A 474 -33.21 -10.43 -1.36
CA PHE A 474 -33.24 -11.81 -1.83
C PHE A 474 -34.54 -12.16 -2.57
N LEU A 475 -35.69 -11.67 -2.10
CA LEU A 475 -36.97 -11.82 -2.79
C LEU A 475 -37.00 -11.04 -4.10
N ALA A 476 -36.53 -9.78 -4.10
CA ALA A 476 -36.43 -8.95 -5.29
C ALA A 476 -35.56 -9.65 -6.35
N MET A 477 -34.42 -10.18 -5.95
CA MET A 477 -33.54 -10.98 -6.80
C MET A 477 -34.26 -12.19 -7.42
N ILE A 478 -35.00 -12.98 -6.61
CA ILE A 478 -35.76 -14.13 -7.12
C ILE A 478 -36.83 -13.70 -8.11
N PHE A 479 -37.66 -12.70 -7.75
CA PHE A 479 -38.75 -12.24 -8.60
C PHE A 479 -38.25 -11.60 -9.87
N TYR A 480 -37.15 -10.85 -9.82
CA TYR A 480 -36.46 -10.34 -10.99
C TYR A 480 -36.03 -11.49 -11.92
N GLY A 481 -35.34 -12.51 -11.40
CA GLY A 481 -34.95 -13.67 -12.18
C GLY A 481 -36.13 -14.47 -12.77
N VAL A 482 -37.24 -14.56 -12.04
CA VAL A 482 -38.49 -15.19 -12.53
C VAL A 482 -39.12 -14.36 -13.64
N LEU A 483 -39.23 -13.05 -13.47
CA LEU A 483 -39.77 -12.13 -14.47
C LEU A 483 -39.00 -12.26 -15.79
N GLY A 484 -37.67 -12.20 -15.75
CA GLY A 484 -36.83 -12.35 -16.95
C GLY A 484 -36.92 -13.73 -17.63
N LYS A 485 -37.31 -14.79 -16.90
CA LYS A 485 -37.62 -16.09 -17.51
C LYS A 485 -38.99 -16.10 -18.16
N LEU A 486 -39.98 -15.47 -17.52
CA LEU A 486 -41.35 -15.40 -18.02
C LEU A 486 -41.45 -14.48 -19.25
N THR A 487 -40.80 -13.32 -19.27
CA THR A 487 -40.78 -12.42 -20.43
C THR A 487 -40.18 -13.11 -21.66
N ARG A 488 -39.05 -13.83 -21.50
CA ARG A 488 -38.48 -14.65 -22.58
C ARG A 488 -39.43 -15.76 -23.03
N LYS A 489 -39.97 -16.53 -22.09
CA LYS A 489 -40.80 -17.70 -22.41
C LYS A 489 -42.15 -17.33 -23.02
N TRP A 490 -42.79 -16.26 -22.54
CA TRP A 490 -44.17 -15.92 -22.88
C TRP A 490 -44.27 -14.76 -23.87
N CYS A 491 -43.28 -13.86 -23.91
CA CYS A 491 -43.31 -12.67 -24.77
C CYS A 491 -42.24 -12.70 -25.88
N GLY A 492 -41.37 -13.71 -25.91
CA GLY A 492 -40.30 -13.80 -26.92
C GLY A 492 -39.23 -12.70 -26.80
N ASP A 493 -39.00 -12.19 -25.58
CA ASP A 493 -38.04 -11.11 -25.30
C ASP A 493 -36.57 -11.58 -25.42
N GLU A 494 -36.09 -11.80 -26.64
CA GLU A 494 -34.71 -12.26 -26.90
C GLU A 494 -33.66 -11.19 -26.56
N ALA A 495 -34.02 -9.91 -26.65
CA ALA A 495 -33.15 -8.78 -26.30
C ALA A 495 -33.00 -8.58 -24.78
N GLY A 496 -33.93 -9.11 -23.98
CA GLY A 496 -33.90 -9.05 -22.52
C GLY A 496 -34.20 -7.65 -21.96
N THR A 497 -34.78 -6.75 -22.75
CA THR A 497 -35.05 -5.37 -22.34
C THR A 497 -36.42 -5.21 -21.69
N LEU A 498 -37.41 -6.04 -22.09
CA LEU A 498 -38.79 -5.94 -21.62
C LEU A 498 -38.90 -6.09 -20.11
N GLN A 499 -38.04 -6.93 -19.51
CA GLN A 499 -37.97 -7.07 -18.06
C GLN A 499 -37.70 -5.73 -17.36
N ASN A 500 -36.76 -4.93 -17.86
CA ASN A 500 -36.42 -3.64 -17.28
C ASN A 500 -37.50 -2.60 -17.54
N ASP A 501 -38.07 -2.61 -18.74
CA ASP A 501 -39.14 -1.69 -19.14
C ASP A 501 -40.38 -1.85 -18.25
N LEU A 502 -40.74 -3.08 -17.89
CA LEU A 502 -41.85 -3.38 -16.99
C LEU A 502 -41.65 -2.87 -15.56
N LEU A 503 -40.41 -2.79 -15.09
CA LEU A 503 -40.06 -2.30 -13.75
C LEU A 503 -39.84 -0.78 -13.73
N CYS A 504 -39.60 -0.19 -14.90
CA CYS A 504 -39.33 1.23 -15.00
C CYS A 504 -40.58 2.04 -14.62
N GLY A 505 -40.43 2.94 -13.64
CA GLY A 505 -41.49 3.86 -13.25
C GLY A 505 -42.59 3.28 -12.34
N GLU A 506 -42.40 2.09 -11.76
CA GLU A 506 -43.36 1.48 -10.80
C GLU A 506 -43.62 2.37 -9.56
N GLY A 507 -42.70 3.30 -9.27
CA GLY A 507 -42.79 4.23 -8.13
C GLY A 507 -42.29 3.60 -6.82
N GLY A 508 -42.40 4.33 -5.71
CA GLY A 508 -42.05 3.81 -4.37
C GLY A 508 -40.56 3.67 -4.05
N MET A 509 -39.65 3.85 -5.02
CA MET A 509 -38.20 3.88 -4.77
C MET A 509 -37.76 5.24 -4.23
N ILE A 510 -37.38 5.26 -2.95
CA ILE A 510 -36.87 6.48 -2.28
C ILE A 510 -35.65 7.05 -3.00
N SER A 511 -34.77 6.21 -3.56
CA SER A 511 -33.57 6.64 -4.30
C SER A 511 -33.88 7.38 -5.61
N ALA A 512 -35.09 7.24 -6.18
CA ALA A 512 -35.51 7.97 -7.37
C ALA A 512 -36.09 9.36 -7.05
N GLU A 513 -36.51 9.59 -5.80
CA GLU A 513 -37.14 10.82 -5.35
C GLU A 513 -36.21 12.05 -5.42
N PRO A 514 -34.91 11.98 -5.07
CA PRO A 514 -33.99 13.10 -5.21
C PRO A 514 -33.98 13.69 -6.63
N ALA A 515 -33.84 12.85 -7.66
CA ALA A 515 -33.84 13.29 -9.05
C ALA A 515 -35.18 13.94 -9.45
N GLN A 516 -36.31 13.40 -8.96
CA GLN A 516 -37.63 13.97 -9.21
C GLN A 516 -37.80 15.34 -8.54
N ARG A 517 -37.31 15.51 -7.31
CA ARG A 517 -37.36 16.78 -6.56
C ARG A 517 -36.43 17.83 -7.14
N VAL A 518 -35.21 17.45 -7.55
CA VAL A 518 -34.30 18.35 -8.27
C VAL A 518 -34.94 18.83 -9.58
N ARG A 519 -35.64 17.94 -10.30
CA ARG A 519 -36.42 18.34 -11.48
C ARG A 519 -37.57 19.30 -11.15
N ALA A 520 -38.23 19.13 -10.00
CA ALA A 520 -39.26 20.06 -9.54
C ALA A 520 -38.67 21.44 -9.18
N LEU A 521 -37.53 21.46 -8.47
CA LEU A 521 -36.76 22.66 -8.19
C LEU A 521 -36.34 23.38 -9.46
N ALA A 522 -35.86 22.66 -10.47
CA ALA A 522 -35.51 23.24 -11.77
C ALA A 522 -36.72 23.88 -12.47
N ARG A 523 -37.90 23.23 -12.43
CA ARG A 523 -39.14 23.80 -12.97
C ARG A 523 -39.57 25.07 -12.25
N GLU A 524 -39.31 25.15 -10.94
CA GLU A 524 -39.58 26.35 -10.16
C GLU A 524 -38.59 27.46 -10.49
N ALA A 525 -37.29 27.12 -10.60
CA ALA A 525 -36.23 28.07 -10.90
C ALA A 525 -36.42 28.77 -12.25
N VAL A 526 -36.86 28.04 -13.29
CA VAL A 526 -37.08 28.59 -14.65
C VAL A 526 -38.09 29.74 -14.70
N LYS A 527 -38.91 29.93 -13.66
CA LYS A 527 -39.82 31.08 -13.56
C LYS A 527 -39.09 32.41 -13.35
N SER A 528 -37.79 32.39 -13.05
CA SER A 528 -36.96 33.59 -12.87
C SER A 528 -35.62 33.42 -13.59
N GLU A 529 -35.37 34.23 -14.61
CA GLU A 529 -34.08 34.27 -15.31
C GLU A 529 -32.92 34.61 -14.38
N ARG A 530 -33.15 35.52 -13.42
CA ARG A 530 -32.15 35.90 -12.41
C ARG A 530 -31.74 34.72 -11.53
N LEU A 531 -32.70 33.91 -11.08
CA LEU A 531 -32.41 32.73 -10.26
C LEU A 531 -31.68 31.66 -11.07
N VAL A 532 -32.06 31.45 -12.34
CA VAL A 532 -31.37 30.51 -13.24
C VAL A 532 -29.92 30.94 -13.47
N GLN A 533 -29.69 32.22 -13.76
CA GLN A 533 -28.33 32.74 -13.94
C GLN A 533 -27.49 32.51 -12.68
N ALA A 534 -28.02 32.86 -11.51
CA ALA A 534 -27.30 32.69 -10.25
C ALA A 534 -26.97 31.22 -9.96
N LEU A 535 -27.90 30.28 -10.20
CA LEU A 535 -27.66 28.85 -9.99
C LEU A 535 -26.59 28.27 -10.95
N CYS A 536 -26.42 28.85 -12.13
CA CYS A 536 -25.48 28.37 -13.14
C CYS A 536 -24.08 29.02 -13.01
N GLU A 537 -24.01 30.29 -12.61
CA GLU A 537 -22.82 31.12 -12.78
C GLU A 537 -22.30 31.76 -11.48
N ASP A 538 -23.14 31.92 -10.45
CA ASP A 538 -22.78 32.67 -9.24
C ASP A 538 -22.27 31.77 -8.09
N SER A 539 -21.75 32.42 -7.03
CA SER A 539 -21.30 31.76 -5.80
C SER A 539 -22.47 31.31 -4.92
N GLN A 540 -22.19 30.40 -3.98
CA GLN A 540 -23.18 29.93 -3.01
C GLN A 540 -23.80 31.08 -2.20
N GLU A 541 -22.99 32.07 -1.77
CA GLU A 541 -23.49 33.21 -1.00
C GLU A 541 -24.46 34.08 -1.80
N ALA A 542 -24.18 34.26 -3.10
CA ALA A 542 -25.06 35.00 -4.00
C ALA A 542 -26.39 34.28 -4.24
N ILE A 543 -26.36 32.95 -4.41
CA ILE A 543 -27.56 32.12 -4.51
C ILE A 543 -28.39 32.21 -3.21
N GLU A 544 -27.74 32.09 -2.06
CA GLU A 544 -28.41 32.17 -0.74
C GLU A 544 -29.07 33.53 -0.50
N ALA A 545 -28.46 34.62 -0.97
CA ALA A 545 -29.03 35.96 -0.88
C ALA A 545 -30.33 36.14 -1.70
N LEU A 546 -30.53 35.34 -2.76
CA LEU A 546 -31.72 35.37 -3.60
C LEU A 546 -32.87 34.49 -3.08
N LEU A 547 -32.59 33.52 -2.20
CA LEU A 547 -33.62 32.61 -1.67
C LEU A 547 -34.82 33.32 -1.01
N PRO A 548 -34.67 34.43 -0.27
CA PRO A 548 -35.81 35.18 0.28
C PRO A 548 -36.74 35.76 -0.79
N GLU A 549 -36.22 36.07 -1.99
CA GLU A 549 -36.99 36.59 -3.13
C GLU A 549 -37.76 35.48 -3.87
N HIS A 550 -37.38 34.21 -3.66
CA HIS A 550 -37.94 33.04 -4.33
C HIS A 550 -38.50 32.01 -3.33
N LEU A 551 -39.55 32.39 -2.60
CA LEU A 551 -40.10 31.63 -1.47
C LEU A 551 -40.49 30.19 -1.79
N ASP A 552 -41.09 29.92 -2.95
CA ASP A 552 -41.51 28.56 -3.34
C ASP A 552 -40.31 27.66 -3.65
N PHE A 553 -39.28 28.18 -4.32
CA PHE A 553 -38.02 27.48 -4.55
C PHE A 553 -37.30 27.23 -3.22
N ALA A 554 -37.17 28.27 -2.38
CA ALA A 554 -36.51 28.17 -1.08
C ALA A 554 -37.22 27.20 -0.11
N ARG A 555 -38.55 27.09 -0.18
CA ARG A 555 -39.30 26.07 0.57
C ARG A 555 -39.00 24.67 0.06
N GLN A 556 -39.05 24.44 -1.25
CA GLN A 556 -38.74 23.13 -1.85
C GLN A 556 -37.28 22.72 -1.61
N TYR A 557 -36.36 23.68 -1.64
CA TYR A 557 -34.93 23.45 -1.41
C TYR A 557 -34.67 23.03 0.03
N ARG A 558 -35.28 23.74 1.00
CA ARG A 558 -35.21 23.34 2.42
C ARG A 558 -35.85 21.98 2.66
N ASP A 559 -37.04 21.72 2.11
CA ASP A 559 -37.70 20.41 2.24
C ASP A 559 -36.89 19.27 1.58
N TYR A 560 -36.10 19.58 0.55
CA TYR A 560 -35.14 18.63 -0.02
C TYR A 560 -34.02 18.31 0.97
N LEU A 561 -33.35 19.34 1.52
CA LEU A 561 -32.23 19.18 2.47
C LEU A 561 -32.65 18.56 3.80
N ASP A 562 -33.85 18.85 4.29
CA ASP A 562 -34.37 18.26 5.53
C ASP A 562 -34.60 16.75 5.38
N ARG A 563 -34.79 16.26 4.15
CA ARG A 563 -35.10 14.87 3.84
C ARG A 563 -33.89 14.06 3.34
N PHE A 564 -32.97 14.68 2.60
CA PHE A 564 -31.82 14.04 1.94
C PHE A 564 -30.54 14.81 2.21
#